data_AF-A0A6D2KYC1-F1
#
_entry.id   AF-A0A6D2KYC1-F1
#
_cell.length_a   1.000
_cell.length_b   1.000
_cell.length_c   1.000
_cell.angle_alpha   90.00
_cell.angle_beta   90.00
_cell.angle_gamma   90.00
#
_symmetry.space_group_name_H-M   'P 1'
#
loop_
_entity.id
_entity.type
_entity.pdbx_description
1 polymer ?
#
loop_
_entity_poly.entity_id
_entity_poly.type
_entity_poly.pdbx_seq_one_letter_code
_entity_poly.pdbx_strand_id
1 'polypeptide(L)'
;MELNQEAFSECCLVMEDSFDNVYKQCRFTEKSVGPLEIKVVRPGTFDSLMDFFISQGASIGQYKSPRCIKSGKALEVLEKSVVATFFSTGGCSFKN
;
A
#
# COMPACT_ATOMS: atom_id res chain seq x y z
N MET A 1 16.52 10.45 -1.26
CA MET A 1 15.08 10.72 -1.34
C MET A 1 14.69 11.28 0.02
N GLU A 2 14.23 12.52 0.07
CA GLU A 2 13.73 13.10 1.32
C GLU A 2 12.29 12.62 1.51
N LEU A 3 12.00 12.05 2.67
CA LEU A 3 10.69 11.52 3.01
C LEU A 3 10.00 12.50 3.95
N ASN A 4 8.95 13.14 3.46
CA ASN A 4 8.18 14.11 4.23
C ASN A 4 6.98 13.42 4.90
N GLN A 5 7.04 13.31 6.22
CA GLN A 5 6.00 12.68 7.03
C GLN A 5 4.60 13.27 6.77
N GLU A 6 4.47 14.59 6.75
CA GLU A 6 3.19 15.27 6.58
C GLU A 6 2.60 15.00 5.19
N ALA A 7 3.42 15.14 4.15
CA ALA A 7 3.00 14.90 2.78
C ALA A 7 2.54 13.44 2.55
N PHE A 8 3.27 12.46 3.08
CA PHE A 8 2.86 11.05 2.94
C PHE A 8 1.62 10.71 3.77
N SER A 9 1.47 11.27 4.97
CA SER A 9 0.25 11.11 5.76
C SER A 9 -0.97 11.76 5.08
N GLU A 10 -0.79 12.89 4.40
CA GLU A 10 -1.83 13.50 3.55
C GLU A 10 -2.17 12.60 2.35
N CYS A 11 -1.17 12.03 1.67
CA CYS A 11 -1.41 11.04 0.62
C CYS A 11 -2.23 9.84 1.10
N CYS A 12 -1.99 9.35 2.33
CA CYS A 12 -2.82 8.29 2.92
C CYS A 12 -4.28 8.72 3.02
N LEU A 13 -4.55 9.94 3.49
CA LEU A 13 -5.91 10.49 3.62
C LEU A 13 -6.60 10.67 2.27
N VAL A 14 -5.89 11.22 1.27
CA VAL A 14 -6.43 11.37 -0.10
C VAL A 14 -6.84 10.01 -0.68
N MET A 15 -6.08 8.95 -0.39
CA MET A 15 -6.45 7.59 -0.80
C MET A 15 -7.70 7.09 -0.06
N GLU A 16 -7.77 7.25 1.27
CA GLU A 16 -8.96 6.87 2.05
C GLU A 16 -10.23 7.62 1.56
N ASP A 17 -10.10 8.90 1.22
CA ASP A 17 -11.18 9.72 0.68
C ASP A 17 -11.61 9.32 -0.75
N SER A 18 -10.78 8.58 -1.48
CA SER A 18 -11.11 8.07 -2.81
C SER A 18 -11.85 6.72 -2.81
N PHE A 19 -11.85 6.02 -1.67
CA PHE A 19 -12.59 4.75 -1.53
C PHE A 19 -14.09 4.96 -1.41
N ASP A 20 -14.84 3.86 -1.49
CA ASP A 20 -16.31 3.90 -1.40
C ASP A 20 -16.81 4.27 0.00
N ASN A 21 -18.12 4.52 0.09
CA ASN A 21 -18.77 4.90 1.35
C ASN A 21 -18.72 3.77 2.38
N VAL A 22 -18.64 2.51 1.96
CA VAL A 22 -18.56 1.36 2.87
C VAL A 22 -17.22 1.39 3.60
N TYR A 23 -16.11 1.54 2.87
CA TYR A 23 -14.79 1.71 3.47
C TYR A 23 -14.76 2.87 4.47
N LYS A 24 -15.29 4.03 4.08
CA LYS A 24 -15.31 5.23 4.94
C LYS A 24 -16.14 5.02 6.20
N GLN A 25 -17.30 4.39 6.10
CA GLN A 25 -18.12 4.03 7.24
C GLN A 25 -17.35 3.10 8.19
N CYS A 26 -16.73 2.04 7.66
CA CYS A 26 -15.94 1.10 8.46
C CYS A 26 -14.72 1.76 9.12
N ARG A 27 -14.04 2.67 8.43
CA ARG A 27 -12.82 3.37 8.90
C ARG A 27 -13.10 4.46 9.92
N PHE A 28 -14.12 5.29 9.69
CA PHE A 28 -14.33 6.53 10.43
C PHE A 28 -15.50 6.49 11.41
N THR A 29 -16.50 5.67 11.16
CA THR A 29 -17.68 5.54 12.04
C THR A 29 -17.60 4.28 12.90
N GLU A 30 -17.48 3.11 12.27
CA GLU A 30 -17.53 1.82 12.96
C GLU A 30 -16.19 1.40 13.59
N LYS A 31 -15.09 2.00 13.14
CA LYS A 31 -13.71 1.67 13.58
C LYS A 31 -13.34 0.18 13.40
N SER A 32 -13.98 -0.49 12.45
CA SER A 32 -13.70 -1.90 12.09
C SER A 32 -12.53 -2.04 11.12
N VAL A 33 -12.15 -0.95 10.43
CA VAL A 33 -10.97 -0.85 9.57
C VAL A 33 -9.98 0.16 10.18
N GLY A 34 -8.72 -0.26 10.31
CA GLY A 34 -7.63 0.58 10.81
C GLY A 34 -7.16 1.64 9.80
N PRO A 35 -6.30 2.58 10.20
CA PRO A 35 -5.71 3.58 9.31
C PRO A 35 -5.00 2.96 8.11
N LEU A 36 -5.22 3.52 6.91
CA LEU A 36 -4.46 3.15 5.73
C LEU A 36 -2.97 3.39 5.94
N GLU A 37 -2.17 2.41 5.53
CA GLU A 37 -0.71 2.41 5.61
C GLU A 37 -0.09 2.50 4.20
N ILE A 38 0.81 3.46 3.99
CA ILE A 38 1.71 3.51 2.84
C ILE A 38 3.10 3.10 3.31
N LYS A 39 3.67 2.07 2.67
CA LYS A 39 5.06 1.67 2.87
C LYS A 39 5.89 2.04 1.66
N VAL A 40 6.92 2.86 1.86
CA VAL A 40 7.89 3.20 0.83
C VAL A 40 8.95 2.11 0.79
N VAL A 41 9.28 1.62 -0.41
CA VAL A 41 10.28 0.57 -0.62
C VAL A 41 11.52 1.12 -1.32
N ARG A 42 12.62 0.38 -1.25
CA ARG A 42 13.87 0.72 -1.96
C ARG A 42 13.64 0.71 -3.49
N PRO A 43 14.35 1.56 -4.26
CA PRO A 43 14.41 1.41 -5.71
C PRO A 43 14.85 -0.01 -6.10
N GLY A 44 14.24 -0.58 -7.14
CA GLY A 44 14.49 -1.96 -7.60
C GLY A 44 13.66 -3.04 -6.89
N THR A 45 12.90 -2.72 -5.84
CA THR A 45 12.08 -3.73 -5.13
C THR A 45 11.04 -4.41 -6.04
N PHE A 46 10.43 -3.67 -6.97
CA PHE A 46 9.47 -4.25 -7.91
C PHE A 46 10.13 -5.13 -8.97
N ASP A 47 11.41 -4.91 -9.29
CA ASP A 47 12.19 -5.80 -10.15
C ASP A 47 12.46 -7.13 -9.41
N SER A 48 12.89 -7.06 -8.14
CA SER A 48 13.03 -8.25 -7.29
C SER A 48 11.72 -9.02 -7.12
N LEU A 49 10.58 -8.30 -7.05
CA LEU A 49 9.26 -8.93 -7.01
C LEU A 49 8.92 -9.63 -8.34
N MET A 50 9.26 -9.01 -9.47
CA MET A 50 9.12 -9.63 -10.78
C MET A 50 9.96 -10.89 -10.90
N ASP A 51 11.24 -10.83 -10.52
CA ASP A 51 12.16 -11.98 -10.51
C ASP A 51 11.62 -13.12 -9.63
N PHE A 52 11.05 -12.78 -8.47
CA PHE A 52 10.36 -13.75 -7.63
C PHE A 52 9.24 -14.46 -8.42
N PHE A 53 8.33 -13.73 -9.06
CA PHE A 53 7.23 -14.36 -9.82
C PHE A 53 7.72 -15.15 -11.04
N ILE A 54 8.77 -14.69 -11.72
CA ILE A 54 9.40 -15.42 -12.83
C ILE A 54 9.99 -16.74 -12.31
N SER A 55 10.67 -16.73 -11.16
CA SER A 55 11.18 -17.96 -10.52
C SER A 55 10.08 -18.95 -10.13
N GLN A 56 8.85 -18.46 -9.93
CA GLN A 56 7.66 -19.27 -9.68
C GLN A 56 6.91 -19.68 -10.97
N GLY A 57 7.47 -19.41 -12.15
CA GLY A 57 6.95 -19.83 -13.45
C GLY A 57 6.17 -18.77 -14.23
N ALA A 58 6.16 -17.50 -13.79
CA ALA A 58 5.56 -16.43 -14.57
C ALA A 58 6.35 -16.15 -15.86
N SER A 59 5.64 -15.86 -16.95
CA SER A 59 6.26 -15.47 -18.22
C SER A 59 6.78 -14.03 -18.15
N ILE A 60 8.08 -13.85 -18.43
CA ILE A 60 8.74 -12.53 -18.43
C ILE A 60 8.08 -11.54 -19.39
N GLY A 61 7.71 -11.98 -20.60
CA GLY A 61 7.12 -11.12 -21.64
C GLY A 61 5.67 -10.68 -21.37
N GLN A 62 5.03 -11.29 -20.37
CA GLN A 62 3.63 -11.02 -20.01
C GLN A 62 3.49 -10.47 -18.59
N TYR A 63 4.59 -10.36 -17.85
CA TYR A 63 4.53 -9.91 -16.47
C TYR A 63 3.97 -8.49 -16.37
N LYS A 64 3.08 -8.32 -15.40
CA LYS A 64 2.60 -7.03 -14.91
C LYS A 64 2.64 -7.07 -13.40
N SER A 65 3.07 -5.98 -12.78
CA SER A 65 3.08 -5.87 -11.32
C SER A 65 1.66 -6.08 -10.79
N PRO A 66 1.43 -7.07 -9.92
CA PRO A 66 0.10 -7.33 -9.36
C PRO A 66 -0.31 -6.16 -8.47
N ARG A 67 -1.57 -5.73 -8.58
CA ARG A 67 -2.14 -4.66 -7.73
C ARG A 67 -2.37 -5.10 -6.29
N CYS A 68 -2.58 -6.40 -6.06
CA CYS A 68 -2.79 -6.99 -4.74
C CYS A 68 -2.08 -8.35 -4.68
N ILE A 69 -1.40 -8.62 -3.56
CA ILE A 69 -0.58 -9.82 -3.37
C ILE A 69 -1.10 -10.56 -2.14
N LYS A 70 -1.41 -11.85 -2.32
CA LYS A 70 -1.82 -12.75 -1.24
C LYS A 70 -0.76 -13.78 -0.87
N SER A 71 0.28 -13.94 -1.69
CA SER A 71 1.38 -14.88 -1.43
C SER A 71 2.27 -14.34 -0.32
N GLY A 72 2.37 -15.07 0.80
CA GLY A 72 3.21 -14.68 1.94
C GLY A 72 4.68 -14.48 1.57
N LYS A 73 5.21 -15.32 0.66
CA LYS A 73 6.60 -15.20 0.18
C LYS A 73 6.82 -13.94 -0.66
N ALA A 74 5.84 -13.56 -1.48
CA ALA A 74 5.92 -12.33 -2.27
C ALA A 74 5.79 -11.08 -1.38
N LEU A 75 4.92 -11.14 -0.35
CA LEU A 75 4.83 -10.09 0.65
C LEU A 75 6.16 -9.92 1.41
N GLU A 76 6.84 -11.02 1.75
CA GLU A 76 8.14 -10.97 2.41
C GLU A 76 9.21 -10.22 1.59
N VAL A 77 9.19 -10.33 0.26
CA VAL A 77 10.09 -9.56 -0.64
C VAL A 77 9.84 -8.06 -0.50
N LEU A 78 8.58 -7.64 -0.45
CA LEU A 78 8.19 -6.25 -0.27
C LEU A 78 8.57 -5.75 1.13
N GLU A 79 8.17 -6.49 2.18
CA GLU A 79 8.39 -6.11 3.58
C GLU A 79 9.87 -5.95 3.94
N LYS A 80 10.74 -6.83 3.44
CA LYS A 80 12.20 -6.71 3.63
C LYS A 80 12.81 -5.47 2.97
N SER A 81 12.10 -4.87 2.01
CA SER A 81 12.57 -3.73 1.24
C SER A 81 12.00 -2.39 1.71
N VAL A 82 11.15 -2.38 2.73
CA VAL A 82 10.53 -1.17 3.27
C VAL A 82 11.61 -0.26 3.87
N VAL A 83 11.56 1.02 3.54
CA VAL A 83 12.46 2.06 4.09
C VAL A 83 11.73 3.05 4.99
N ALA A 84 10.41 3.17 4.84
CA ALA A 84 9.58 4.01 5.69
C ALA A 84 8.11 3.60 5.60
N THR A 85 7.37 3.95 6.63
CA THR A 85 5.96 3.64 6.80
C THR A 85 5.21 4.88 7.24
N PHE A 86 4.06 5.13 6.64
CA PHE A 86 3.20 6.28 6.92
C PHE A 86 1.76 5.81 7.08
N PHE A 87 1.06 6.36 8.06
CA PHE A 87 -0.35 6.09 8.30
C PHE A 87 -1.18 7.36 8.04
N SER A 88 -2.46 7.17 7.74
CA SER A 88 -3.41 8.29 7.74
C SER A 88 -3.59 8.83 9.16
N THR A 89 -3.40 10.14 9.34
CA THR A 89 -3.43 10.82 10.66
C THR A 89 -4.67 11.71 10.87
N GLY A 90 -5.72 11.52 10.06
CA GLY A 90 -6.91 12.38 10.05
C GLY A 90 -8.23 11.66 10.32
N GLY A 91 -9.26 12.44 10.64
CA GLY A 91 -10.66 12.02 10.60
C GLY A 91 -11.26 12.26 9.21
N CYS A 92 -12.35 11.57 8.87
CA CYS A 92 -13.00 11.73 7.58
C CYS A 92 -13.47 13.17 7.35
N SER A 93 -13.26 13.69 6.15
CA SER A 93 -13.95 14.90 5.67
C SER A 93 -15.45 14.65 5.41
N PHE A 94 -15.89 13.39 5.37
CA PHE A 94 -17.28 13.02 5.19
C PHE A 94 -18.12 13.44 6.39
N LYS A 95 -19.05 14.35 6.15
CA LYS A 95 -20.20 14.62 7.01
C LYS A 95 -21.38 13.83 6.45
N ASN A 96 -22.02 13.01 7.28
CA ASN A 96 -23.36 12.50 6.99
C ASN A 96 -24.36 13.65 6.93
#